data_AF-A0A6L5HVS0-F1
#
_entry.id   AF-A0A6L5HVS0-F1
#
_cell.length_a   1.000
_cell.length_b   1.000
_cell.length_c   1.000
_cell.angle_alpha   90.00
_cell.angle_beta   90.00
_cell.angle_gamma   90.00
#
_symmetry.space_group_name_H-M   'P 1'
#
loop_
_entity.id
_entity.type
_entity.pdbx_description
1 polymer ?
#
loop_
_entity_poly.entity_id
_entity_poly.type
_entity_poly.pdbx_seq_one_letter_code
_entity_poly.pdbx_strand_id
1 'polypeptide(L)'
;MPANRNEVELQIMAAQIKVAYSPGEIAQLVRLISPTPSTGEMSAEEFERVMKVLVAHNKRRPYSAKSITAARLVLVMGATISEAAAEVGLNRQNVSVLMKRIRGHMESLPKGWVKVGEWFPGEVATQLGEISESLKELHAAGKPLDGLTFTITLP
;
A
#
# COMPACT_ATOMS: atom_id res chain seq x y z
N MET A 1 -21.97 -40.72 -16.36
CA MET A 1 -22.02 -39.43 -15.64
C MET A 1 -21.84 -38.33 -16.66
N PRO A 2 -22.88 -37.58 -17.07
CA PRO A 2 -22.69 -36.50 -18.04
C PRO A 2 -21.89 -35.39 -17.36
N ALA A 3 -20.78 -34.97 -17.98
CA ALA A 3 -20.03 -33.79 -17.55
C ALA A 3 -21.00 -32.62 -17.39
N ASN A 4 -20.92 -31.93 -16.25
CA ASN A 4 -21.80 -30.82 -15.94
C ASN A 4 -21.67 -29.79 -17.07
N ARG A 5 -22.76 -29.50 -17.79
CA ARG A 5 -22.76 -28.66 -19.00
C ARG A 5 -22.07 -27.30 -18.76
N ASN A 6 -22.19 -26.78 -17.53
CA ASN A 6 -21.51 -25.58 -17.07
C ASN A 6 -19.98 -25.72 -17.00
N GLU A 7 -19.46 -26.90 -16.65
CA GLU A 7 -18.02 -27.16 -16.56
C GLU A 7 -17.36 -27.20 -17.94
N VAL A 8 -18.08 -27.74 -18.94
CA VAL A 8 -17.63 -27.75 -20.34
C VAL A 8 -17.58 -26.32 -20.90
N GLU A 9 -18.60 -25.50 -20.63
CA GLU A 9 -18.61 -24.08 -21.05
C GLU A 9 -17.46 -23.28 -20.39
N LEU A 10 -17.20 -23.51 -19.10
CA LEU A 10 -16.07 -22.90 -18.39
C LEU A 10 -14.72 -23.33 -18.97
N GLN A 11 -14.55 -24.59 -19.38
CA GLN A 11 -13.32 -25.06 -20.04
C GLN A 11 -13.12 -24.41 -21.40
N ILE A 12 -14.19 -24.22 -22.19
CA ILE A 12 -14.13 -23.52 -23.47
C ILE A 12 -13.74 -22.06 -23.27
N MET A 13 -14.35 -21.37 -22.30
CA MET A 13 -13.98 -19.99 -21.96
C MET A 13 -12.52 -19.89 -21.49
N ALA A 14 -12.06 -20.82 -20.65
CA ALA A 14 -10.67 -20.85 -20.18
C ALA A 14 -9.68 -21.06 -21.33
N ALA A 15 -10.02 -21.90 -22.31
CA ALA A 15 -9.19 -22.10 -23.51
C ALA A 15 -9.13 -20.83 -24.36
N GLN A 16 -10.24 -20.13 -24.55
CA GLN A 16 -10.28 -18.86 -25.29
C GLN A 16 -9.44 -17.78 -24.60
N ILE A 17 -9.49 -17.69 -23.27
CA ILE A 17 -8.68 -16.75 -22.49
C ILE A 17 -7.18 -17.03 -22.67
N LYS A 18 -6.77 -18.30 -22.65
CA LYS A 18 -5.36 -18.70 -22.86
C LYS A 18 -4.82 -18.39 -24.25
N VAL A 19 -5.69 -18.26 -25.25
CA VAL A 19 -5.32 -17.90 -26.62
C VAL A 19 -5.31 -16.37 -26.79
N ALA A 20 -6.27 -15.67 -26.17
CA ALA A 20 -6.45 -14.24 -26.35
C ALA A 20 -5.48 -13.37 -25.51
N TYR A 21 -4.97 -13.90 -24.39
CA TYR A 21 -4.15 -13.15 -23.44
C TYR A 21 -2.85 -13.86 -23.12
N SER A 22 -1.77 -13.08 -22.96
CA SER A 22 -0.50 -13.58 -22.45
C SER A 22 -0.63 -14.03 -20.98
N PRO A 23 0.27 -14.90 -20.49
CA PRO A 23 0.27 -15.30 -19.09
C PRO A 23 0.31 -14.13 -18.09
N GLY A 24 0.96 -13.02 -18.45
CA GLY A 24 1.00 -11.80 -17.62
C GLY A 24 -0.34 -11.06 -17.59
N GLU A 25 -1.00 -10.90 -18.74
CA GLU A 25 -2.33 -10.28 -18.82
C GLU A 25 -3.40 -11.13 -18.13
N ILE A 26 -3.29 -12.46 -18.20
CA ILE A 26 -4.15 -13.38 -17.45
C ILE A 26 -3.94 -13.19 -15.94
N ALA A 27 -2.69 -13.10 -15.48
CA ALA A 27 -2.40 -12.84 -14.07
C ALA A 27 -2.98 -11.48 -13.61
N GLN A 28 -2.94 -10.47 -14.47
CA GLN A 28 -3.53 -9.15 -14.19
C GLN A 28 -5.05 -9.19 -14.14
N LEU A 29 -5.70 -9.85 -15.10
CA LEU A 29 -7.16 -10.06 -15.11
C LEU A 29 -7.60 -10.80 -13.85
N VAL A 30 -6.90 -11.87 -13.46
CA VAL A 30 -7.18 -12.62 -12.23
C VAL A 30 -7.07 -11.72 -10.99
N ARG A 31 -6.07 -10.84 -10.92
CA ARG A 31 -5.93 -9.87 -9.81
C ARG A 31 -7.07 -8.84 -9.77
N LEU A 32 -7.59 -8.44 -10.93
CA LEU A 32 -8.68 -7.46 -11.04
C LEU A 32 -10.05 -8.04 -10.68
N ILE A 33 -10.29 -9.32 -11.01
CA ILE A 33 -11.57 -10.00 -10.76
C ILE A 33 -11.62 -10.74 -9.41
N SER A 34 -10.46 -11.03 -8.81
CA SER A 34 -10.42 -11.67 -7.50
C SER A 34 -10.83 -10.67 -6.41
N PRO A 35 -11.67 -11.07 -5.44
CA PRO A 35 -11.99 -10.25 -4.28
C PRO A 35 -10.72 -10.07 -3.44
N THR A 36 -10.01 -8.95 -3.65
CA THR A 36 -8.70 -8.60 -3.06
C THR A 36 -7.65 -9.72 -3.17
N PRO A 37 -6.66 -9.61 -4.07
CA PRO A 37 -5.62 -10.63 -4.17
C PRO A 37 -4.89 -10.78 -2.82
N SER A 38 -4.96 -11.99 -2.23
CA SER A 38 -4.27 -12.37 -0.99
C SER A 38 -2.74 -12.23 -1.05
N THR A 39 -2.18 -11.87 -2.20
CA THR A 39 -0.75 -11.65 -2.44
C THR A 39 -0.32 -10.20 -2.30
N GLY A 40 -1.26 -9.26 -2.10
CA GLY A 40 -0.94 -7.88 -1.75
C GLY A 40 -0.33 -7.79 -0.35
N GLU A 41 0.65 -6.91 -0.18
CA GLU A 41 1.29 -6.64 1.12
C GLU A 41 0.40 -5.77 2.02
N MET A 42 -0.54 -5.01 1.44
CA MET A 42 -1.42 -4.08 2.17
C MET A 42 -2.74 -3.82 1.43
N SER A 43 -3.74 -3.30 2.15
CA SER A 43 -4.99 -2.85 1.52
C SER A 43 -4.80 -1.54 0.72
N ALA A 44 -5.73 -1.25 -0.19
CA ALA A 44 -5.71 0.01 -0.94
C ALA A 44 -5.77 1.23 -0.01
N GLU A 45 -6.55 1.15 1.06
CA GLU A 45 -6.69 2.24 2.03
C GLU A 45 -5.41 2.45 2.84
N GLU A 46 -4.73 1.36 3.21
CA GLU A 46 -3.43 1.42 3.87
C GLU A 46 -2.36 2.04 2.98
N PHE A 47 -2.36 1.68 1.70
CA PHE A 47 -1.48 2.27 0.71
C PHE A 47 -1.67 3.78 0.58
N GLU A 48 -2.91 4.26 0.47
CA GLU A 48 -3.18 5.71 0.39
C GLU A 48 -2.71 6.45 1.65
N ARG A 49 -2.86 5.83 2.84
CA ARG A 49 -2.32 6.37 4.10
C ARG A 49 -0.80 6.49 4.05
N VAL A 50 -0.10 5.43 3.65
CA VAL A 50 1.37 5.42 3.53
C VAL A 50 1.85 6.47 2.52
N MET A 51 1.18 6.59 1.38
CA MET A 51 1.54 7.58 0.35
C MET A 51 1.35 9.02 0.84
N LYS A 52 0.30 9.32 1.61
CA LYS A 52 0.08 10.64 2.22
C LYS A 52 1.23 11.00 3.18
N VAL A 53 1.69 10.05 3.99
CA VAL A 53 2.83 10.22 4.90
C VAL A 53 4.10 10.51 4.11
N LEU A 54 4.37 9.69 3.09
CA LEU A 54 5.56 9.77 2.24
C LEU A 54 5.65 11.10 1.47
N VAL A 55 4.54 11.57 0.90
CA VAL A 55 4.49 12.88 0.21
C VAL A 55 4.77 14.01 1.20
N ALA A 56 4.19 13.96 2.40
CA ALA A 56 4.43 14.96 3.43
C ALA A 56 5.86 14.95 3.98
N HIS A 57 6.57 13.82 3.94
CA HIS A 57 7.94 13.69 4.44
C HIS A 57 9.01 14.03 3.39
N ASN A 58 8.67 13.88 2.11
CA ASN A 58 9.61 14.05 1.01
C ASN A 58 9.65 15.51 0.53
N LYS A 59 10.31 16.38 1.30
CA LYS A 59 10.43 17.83 1.04
C LYS A 59 11.20 18.19 -0.24
N ARG A 60 11.92 17.25 -0.86
CA ARG A 60 12.81 17.53 -2.01
C ARG A 60 12.21 17.18 -3.36
N ARG A 61 11.50 16.06 -3.49
CA ARG A 61 10.88 15.69 -4.78
C ARG A 61 9.73 14.69 -4.60
N PRO A 62 8.49 15.05 -5.00
CA PRO A 62 7.36 14.13 -4.93
C PRO A 62 7.55 12.94 -5.88
N TYR A 63 6.90 11.82 -5.55
CA TYR A 63 6.87 10.65 -6.42
C TYR A 63 6.10 10.97 -7.71
N SER A 64 6.58 10.46 -8.85
CA SER A 64 5.86 10.60 -10.12
C SER A 64 4.59 9.75 -10.11
N ALA A 65 3.58 10.13 -10.91
CA ALA A 65 2.35 9.34 -11.07
C ALA A 65 2.66 7.87 -11.45
N LYS A 66 3.61 7.66 -12.37
CA LYS A 66 4.07 6.31 -12.76
C LYS A 66 4.65 5.52 -11.58
N SER A 67 5.39 6.17 -10.70
CA SER A 67 5.94 5.54 -9.49
C SER A 67 4.83 5.16 -8.51
N ILE A 68 3.83 6.01 -8.32
CA ILE A 68 2.69 5.73 -7.44
C ILE A 68 1.90 4.53 -8.00
N THR A 69 1.62 4.52 -9.30
CA THR A 69 0.93 3.39 -9.95
C THR A 69 1.74 2.10 -9.83
N ALA A 70 3.06 2.15 -10.07
CA ALA A 70 3.92 0.97 -9.91
C ALA A 70 3.91 0.44 -8.48
N ALA A 71 3.94 1.33 -7.48
CA ALA A 71 3.88 0.94 -6.08
C ALA A 71 2.53 0.31 -5.70
N ARG A 72 1.42 0.84 -6.22
CA ARG A 72 0.08 0.28 -6.00
C ARG A 72 -0.06 -1.11 -6.62
N LEU A 73 0.46 -1.30 -7.83
CA LEU A 73 0.46 -2.61 -8.49
C LEU A 73 1.21 -3.65 -7.64
N VAL A 74 2.36 -3.30 -7.08
CA VAL A 74 3.15 -4.24 -6.26
C VAL A 74 2.52 -4.46 -4.89
N LEU A 75 2.28 -3.39 -4.12
CA LEU A 75 1.93 -3.48 -2.71
C LEU A 75 0.46 -3.80 -2.46
N VAL A 76 -0.45 -3.40 -3.35
CA VAL A 76 -1.90 -3.62 -3.19
C VAL A 76 -2.37 -4.78 -4.05
N MET A 77 -1.93 -4.83 -5.31
CA MET A 77 -2.40 -5.85 -6.27
C MET A 77 -1.51 -7.10 -6.30
N GLY A 78 -0.37 -7.11 -5.59
CA GLY A 78 0.56 -8.25 -5.55
C GLY A 78 1.28 -8.51 -6.87
N ALA A 79 1.49 -7.48 -7.70
CA ALA A 79 2.26 -7.59 -8.93
C ALA A 79 3.75 -7.78 -8.66
N THR A 80 4.43 -8.52 -9.54
CA THR A 80 5.89 -8.59 -9.48
C THR A 80 6.51 -7.26 -9.92
N ILE A 81 7.75 -7.00 -9.49
CA ILE A 81 8.48 -5.78 -9.89
C ILE A 81 8.59 -5.68 -11.42
N SER A 82 8.75 -6.80 -12.12
CA SER A 82 8.85 -6.85 -13.57
C SER A 82 7.52 -6.48 -14.25
N GLU A 83 6.40 -7.01 -13.76
CA GLU A 83 5.07 -6.71 -14.29
C GLU A 83 4.71 -5.25 -14.07
N ALA A 84 4.91 -4.74 -12.84
CA ALA A 84 4.64 -3.34 -12.54
C ALA A 84 5.51 -2.39 -13.40
N ALA A 85 6.78 -2.74 -13.62
CA ALA A 85 7.69 -1.98 -14.47
C ALA A 85 7.23 -1.93 -15.93
N ALA A 86 6.83 -3.08 -16.49
CA ALA A 86 6.29 -3.15 -17.84
C ALA A 86 5.02 -2.30 -18.00
N GLU A 87 4.09 -2.42 -17.05
CA GLU A 87 2.79 -1.74 -17.07
C GLU A 87 2.92 -0.21 -17.09
N VAL A 88 3.81 0.35 -16.26
CA VAL A 88 3.98 1.81 -16.17
C VAL A 88 5.06 2.36 -17.12
N GLY A 89 5.73 1.49 -17.88
CA GLY A 89 6.84 1.84 -18.74
C GLY A 89 8.04 2.40 -17.98
N LEU A 90 8.40 1.79 -16.84
CA LEU A 90 9.60 2.10 -16.05
C LEU A 90 10.61 0.96 -16.14
N ASN A 91 11.88 1.25 -15.87
CA ASN A 91 12.89 0.21 -15.68
C ASN A 91 12.63 -0.56 -14.38
N ARG A 92 12.75 -1.90 -14.42
CA ARG A 92 12.71 -2.80 -13.25
C ARG A 92 13.59 -2.33 -12.10
N GLN A 93 14.78 -1.79 -12.40
CA GLN A 93 15.70 -1.28 -11.37
C GLN A 93 15.13 -0.04 -10.64
N ASN A 94 14.44 0.85 -11.37
CA ASN A 94 13.78 2.00 -10.78
C ASN A 94 12.63 1.58 -9.85
N VAL A 95 11.84 0.58 -10.26
CA VAL A 95 10.76 0.03 -9.43
C VAL A 95 11.34 -0.69 -8.20
N SER A 96 12.44 -1.42 -8.34
CA SER A 96 13.12 -2.08 -7.21
C SER A 96 13.64 -1.07 -6.17
N VAL A 97 14.29 0.01 -6.60
CA VAL A 97 14.76 1.08 -5.71
C VAL A 97 13.59 1.80 -5.05
N LEU A 98 12.51 2.05 -5.80
CA LEU A 98 11.27 2.62 -5.27
C LEU A 98 10.69 1.75 -4.14
N MET A 99 10.60 0.43 -4.35
CA MET A 99 10.06 -0.49 -3.36
C MET A 99 10.94 -0.55 -2.11
N LYS A 100 12.26 -0.58 -2.25
CA LYS A 100 13.19 -0.51 -1.10
C LYS A 100 12.98 0.77 -0.28
N ARG A 101 12.80 1.91 -0.95
CA ARG A 101 12.58 3.19 -0.26
C ARG A 101 11.24 3.21 0.48
N ILE A 102 10.17 2.74 -0.14
CA ILE A 102 8.84 2.71 0.47
C ILE A 102 8.83 1.74 1.67
N ARG A 103 9.35 0.52 1.50
CA ARG A 103 9.41 -0.47 2.60
C ARG A 103 10.32 -0.03 3.74
N GLY A 104 11.49 0.55 3.47
CA GLY A 104 12.35 1.10 4.51
C GLY A 104 11.68 2.23 5.31
N HIS A 105 10.80 3.01 4.67
CA HIS A 105 10.00 4.00 5.39
C HIS A 105 8.86 3.36 6.19
N MET A 106 8.22 2.31 5.67
CA MET A 106 7.20 1.55 6.39
C MET A 106 7.78 0.84 7.62
N GLU A 107 8.98 0.26 7.53
CA GLU A 107 9.67 -0.39 8.65
C GLU A 107 10.07 0.62 9.75
N SER A 108 10.30 1.88 9.38
CA SER A 108 10.54 2.95 10.35
C SER A 108 9.26 3.44 11.06
N LEU A 109 8.08 2.99 10.61
CA LEU A 109 6.79 3.37 11.17
C LEU A 109 6.20 2.19 11.97
N PRO A 110 5.81 2.39 13.23
CA PRO A 110 5.00 1.43 13.98
C PRO A 110 3.74 0.99 13.19
N LYS A 111 3.45 -0.31 13.12
CA LYS A 111 2.26 -0.82 12.42
C LYS A 111 0.98 -0.18 12.99
N GLY A 112 0.09 0.30 12.11
CA GLY A 112 -1.18 0.93 12.49
C GLY A 112 -1.12 2.43 12.78
N TRP A 113 0.07 3.05 12.79
CA TRP A 113 0.20 4.48 13.06
C TRP A 113 -0.10 5.33 11.82
N VAL A 114 -0.89 6.38 12.00
CA VAL A 114 -1.35 7.28 10.93
C VAL A 114 -0.79 8.68 11.16
N LYS A 115 -0.12 9.26 10.15
CA LYS A 115 0.31 10.66 10.21
C LYS A 115 -0.86 11.58 9.86
N VAL A 116 -1.24 12.42 10.82
CA VAL A 116 -2.18 13.52 10.61
C VAL A 116 -1.39 14.80 10.35
N GLY A 117 -1.79 15.56 9.32
CA GLY A 117 -1.13 16.80 8.92
C GLY A 117 -2.15 17.91 8.80
N GLU A 118 -2.53 18.49 9.93
CA GLU A 118 -3.51 19.58 10.05
C GLU A 118 -2.90 20.79 10.76
N TRP A 119 -3.53 21.95 10.61
CA TRP A 119 -3.12 23.19 11.27
C TRP A 119 -3.79 23.31 12.62
N PHE A 120 -2.99 23.55 13.66
CA PHE A 120 -3.46 23.73 15.03
C PHE A 120 -2.93 25.05 15.61
N PRO A 121 -3.61 25.65 16.60
CA PRO A 121 -3.04 26.71 17.43
C PRO A 121 -1.68 26.29 18.01
N GLY A 122 -0.75 27.23 18.17
CA GLY A 122 0.63 26.92 18.56
C GLY A 122 0.75 26.08 19.83
N GLU A 123 -0.03 26.40 20.87
CA GLU A 123 -0.05 25.65 22.13
C GLU A 123 -0.56 24.21 21.97
N VAL A 124 -1.59 24.02 21.14
CA VAL A 124 -2.12 22.69 20.81
C VAL A 124 -1.11 21.89 20.00
N ALA A 125 -0.39 22.52 19.08
CA ALA A 125 0.64 21.87 18.29
C ALA A 125 1.81 21.38 19.17
N THR A 126 2.20 22.16 20.19
CA THR A 126 3.20 21.75 21.17
C THR A 126 2.72 20.53 21.97
N GLN A 127 1.49 20.58 22.51
CA GLN A 127 0.90 19.46 23.27
C GLN A 127 0.80 18.18 22.41
N LEU A 128 0.38 18.30 21.14
CA LEU A 128 0.32 17.17 20.22
C LEU A 128 1.73 16.60 19.92
N GLY A 129 2.75 17.44 19.88
CA GLY A 129 4.15 17.03 19.74
C GLY A 129 4.61 16.15 20.90
N GLU A 130 4.37 16.59 22.14
CA GLU A 130 4.72 15.87 23.37
C GLU A 130 3.97 14.53 23.48
N ILE A 131 2.68 14.52 23.14
CA ILE A 131 1.89 13.28 23.07
C ILE A 131 2.48 12.32 22.02
N SER A 132 2.87 12.84 20.86
CA SER A 132 3.48 12.03 19.79
C SER A 132 4.80 11.40 20.22
N GLU A 133 5.65 12.13 20.94
CA GLU A 133 6.91 11.59 21.47
C GLU A 133 6.67 10.53 22.54
N SER A 134 5.76 10.80 23.49
CA SER A 134 5.39 9.85 24.54
C SER A 134 4.86 8.53 23.96
N LEU A 135 4.00 8.59 22.95
CA LEU A 135 3.49 7.40 22.28
C LEU A 135 4.62 6.60 21.60
N LYS A 136 5.62 7.28 21.00
CA LYS A 136 6.73 6.61 20.31
C LYS A 136 7.64 5.90 21.32
N GLU A 137 7.87 6.51 22.47
CA GLU A 137 8.64 5.91 23.57
C GLU A 137 7.93 4.69 24.15
N LEU A 138 6.62 4.79 24.39
CA LEU A 138 5.81 3.67 24.87
C LEU A 138 5.81 2.51 23.87
N HIS A 139 5.69 2.80 22.57
CA HIS A 139 5.80 1.80 21.52
C HIS A 139 7.21 1.18 21.47
N ALA A 140 8.28 1.98 21.56
CA ALA A 140 9.65 1.49 21.59
C ALA A 140 9.93 0.58 22.80
N ALA A 141 9.26 0.86 23.92
CA ALA A 141 9.28 0.03 25.13
C ALA A 141 8.38 -1.22 25.04
N GLY A 142 7.69 -1.46 23.93
CA GLY A 142 6.80 -2.60 23.72
C GLY A 142 5.51 -2.56 24.55
N LYS A 143 5.12 -1.38 25.06
CA LYS A 143 3.91 -1.23 25.87
C LYS A 143 2.67 -1.10 24.96
N PRO A 144 1.54 -1.71 25.35
CA PRO A 144 0.29 -1.53 24.62
C PRO A 144 -0.13 -0.06 24.69
N LEU A 145 -0.55 0.47 23.54
CA LEU A 145 -1.06 1.85 23.42
C LEU A 145 -2.59 1.92 23.61
N ASP A 146 -3.24 0.76 23.66
CA ASP A 146 -4.68 0.63 23.80
C ASP A 146 -5.13 1.11 25.18
N GLY A 147 -6.08 2.06 25.22
CA GLY A 147 -6.63 2.62 26.46
C GLY A 147 -5.90 3.84 27.02
N LEU A 148 -4.84 4.33 26.36
CA LEU A 148 -4.22 5.60 26.73
C LEU A 148 -5.16 6.77 26.42
N THR A 149 -5.33 7.65 27.41
CA THR A 149 -6.13 8.87 27.26
C THR A 149 -5.24 10.08 27.44
N PHE A 150 -5.32 11.02 26.51
CA PHE A 150 -4.65 12.31 26.58
C PHE A 150 -5.70 13.42 26.58
N THR A 151 -5.48 14.46 27.37
CA THR A 151 -6.36 15.64 27.40
C THR A 151 -5.62 16.80 26.75
N ILE A 152 -6.23 17.42 25.74
CA ILE A 152 -5.71 18.64 25.11
C ILE A 152 -6.41 19.83 25.77
N THR A 153 -5.64 20.79 26.26
CA THR A 153 -6.20 22.00 26.87
C THR A 153 -6.10 23.14 25.86
N LEU A 154 -7.25 23.74 25.53
CA LEU A 154 -7.33 24.95 24.72
C LEU A 154 -7.27 26.18 25.64
N PRO A 155 -6.47 27.21 25.32
CA PRO A 155 -6.55 28.51 25.98
C PRO A 155 -7.87 29.24 25.66
#